data_AF-A0A7J6UG49-F1
#
_entry.id   AF-A0A7J6UG49-F1
#
_cell.length_a   1.000
_cell.length_b   1.000
_cell.length_c   1.000
_cell.angle_alpha   90.00
_cell.angle_beta   90.00
_cell.angle_gamma   90.00
#
_symmetry.space_group_name_H-M   'P 1'
#
loop_
_entity.id
_entity.type
_entity.pdbx_description
1 polymer ?
#
loop_
_entity_poly.entity_id
_entity_poly.type
_entity_poly.pdbx_seq_one_letter_code
_entity_poly.pdbx_strand_id
1 'polypeptide(L)'
;MSNNYDPSWTIERATSNVKRLQREVTDLKKVDEARLKAEVENLMRGLAPASGMSEEDESIGALKFGPQELKNAVSGVSHLVIPGNVRQAEHFLGILQQVCAFLRAYIRVDKARAEGPLMFLHELESQQYIEARTMKAFDARLRSLMNTLKITDIDEFSPLTKICDLCTLASLHSKGFAVLTDPCPEAEGIYDPQLELSCLDAAIAMRPVVRRYKNVVLTSGTLSPLSMYPKLLGLDRVVVSEALDISLERDCIRPLIVTRSNDIVLSSSFQSRKDEEVSKCYGTLLEELVQVVPDGVVCFFTSKVFMQQ
;
A
#
# COMPACT_ATOMS: atom_id res chain seq x y z
N MET A 1 -1.01 -26.34 15.49
CA MET A 1 -0.51 -25.06 16.05
C MET A 1 -1.49 -23.99 15.62
N SER A 2 -2.49 -23.74 16.46
CA SER A 2 -3.56 -22.76 16.26
C SER A 2 -2.97 -21.36 16.41
N ASN A 3 -2.77 -20.68 15.30
CA ASN A 3 -2.40 -19.29 15.26
C ASN A 3 -3.63 -18.47 15.68
N ASN A 4 -3.71 -18.09 16.95
CA ASN A 4 -4.61 -17.05 17.43
C ASN A 4 -4.11 -15.72 16.85
N TYR A 5 -4.55 -15.38 15.64
CA TYR A 5 -4.42 -14.04 15.10
C TYR A 5 -5.61 -13.23 15.64
N ASP A 6 -5.33 -12.43 16.66
CA ASP A 6 -6.21 -11.34 17.05
C ASP A 6 -5.81 -10.11 16.19
N PRO A 7 -6.68 -9.60 15.31
CA PRO A 7 -6.38 -8.50 14.38
C PRO A 7 -6.02 -7.19 15.08
N SER A 8 -6.36 -7.08 16.37
CA SER A 8 -5.94 -5.97 17.21
C SER A 8 -4.42 -5.91 17.38
N TRP A 9 -3.67 -6.96 17.03
CA TRP A 9 -2.23 -7.06 17.23
C TRP A 9 -1.45 -5.86 16.71
N THR A 10 -1.74 -5.35 15.51
CA THR A 10 -1.00 -4.20 14.95
C THR A 10 -1.24 -2.94 15.78
N ILE A 11 -2.49 -2.68 16.16
CA ILE A 11 -2.88 -1.50 16.96
C ILE A 11 -2.37 -1.64 18.40
N GLU A 12 -2.40 -2.83 18.97
CA GLU A 12 -1.89 -3.12 20.31
C GLU A 12 -0.38 -2.98 20.39
N ARG A 13 0.35 -3.53 19.41
CA ARG A 13 1.79 -3.32 19.29
C ARG A 13 2.13 -1.85 19.08
N ALA A 14 1.41 -1.14 18.22
CA ALA A 14 1.62 0.29 18.03
C ALA A 14 1.37 1.07 19.33
N THR A 15 0.35 0.70 20.11
CA THR A 15 0.08 1.30 21.43
C THR A 15 1.23 1.05 22.41
N SER A 16 1.81 -0.17 22.41
CA SER A 16 3.01 -0.49 23.19
C SER A 16 4.23 0.32 22.75
N ASN A 17 4.43 0.46 21.42
CA ASN A 17 5.51 1.24 20.83
C ASN A 17 5.42 2.72 21.23
N VAL A 18 4.22 3.31 21.24
CA VAL A 18 4.01 4.68 21.71
C VAL A 18 4.43 4.82 23.18
N LYS A 19 4.04 3.88 24.05
CA LYS A 19 4.46 3.88 25.46
C LYS A 19 5.97 3.75 25.62
N ARG A 20 6.63 2.93 24.79
CA ARG A 20 8.09 2.82 24.76
C ARG A 20 8.73 4.16 24.35
N LEU A 21 8.28 4.78 23.27
CA LEU A 21 8.76 6.11 22.84
C LEU A 21 8.56 7.18 23.92
N GLN A 22 7.44 7.15 24.65
CA GLN A 22 7.20 8.08 25.76
C GLN A 22 8.27 7.95 26.86
N ARG A 23 8.69 6.72 27.19
CA ARG A 23 9.78 6.46 28.15
C ARG A 23 11.12 6.96 27.61
N GLU A 24 11.46 6.62 26.37
CA GLU A 24 12.70 7.06 25.72
C GLU A 24 12.81 8.59 25.65
N VAL A 25 11.70 9.28 25.32
CA VAL A 25 11.65 10.75 25.35
C VAL A 25 11.86 11.29 26.77
N THR A 26 11.24 10.66 27.77
CA THR A 26 11.38 11.06 29.18
C THR A 26 12.83 10.88 29.67
N ASP A 27 13.49 9.80 29.26
CA ASP A 27 14.86 9.51 29.66
C ASP A 27 15.85 10.39 28.89
N LEU A 28 15.64 10.62 27.59
CA LEU A 28 16.44 11.57 26.83
C LEU A 28 16.32 12.99 27.40
N LYS A 29 15.13 13.41 27.86
CA LYS A 29 14.94 14.72 28.49
C LYS A 29 15.76 14.90 29.77
N LYS A 30 15.98 13.82 30.54
CA LYS A 30 16.83 13.85 31.75
C LYS A 30 18.33 13.93 31.40
N VAL A 31 18.72 13.32 30.28
CA VAL A 31 20.13 13.22 29.87
C VAL A 31 20.57 14.41 29.02
N ASP A 32 19.78 14.78 28.01
CA ASP A 32 20.10 15.77 26.99
C ASP A 32 18.83 16.47 26.46
N GLU A 33 18.33 17.41 27.24
CA GLU A 33 17.19 18.26 26.85
C GLU A 33 17.52 19.18 25.65
N ALA A 34 18.80 19.55 25.50
CA ALA A 34 19.24 20.46 24.43
C ALA A 34 19.00 19.85 23.05
N ARG A 35 19.20 18.54 22.91
CA ARG A 35 18.94 17.81 21.66
C ARG A 35 17.46 17.83 21.23
N LEU A 36 16.54 17.68 22.18
CA LEU A 36 15.09 17.80 21.90
C LEU A 36 14.70 19.23 21.51
N LYS A 37 15.31 20.24 22.15
CA LYS A 37 15.10 21.66 21.78
C LYS A 37 15.63 21.95 20.37
N ALA A 38 16.80 21.42 20.02
CA ALA A 38 17.39 21.55 18.69
C ALA A 38 16.52 20.87 17.60
N GLU A 39 15.93 19.70 17.89
CA GLU A 39 14.96 19.07 16.99
C GLU A 39 13.78 20.01 16.72
N VAL A 40 13.15 20.55 17.75
CA VAL A 40 12.00 21.45 17.62
C VAL A 40 12.35 22.69 16.79
N GLU A 41 13.55 23.26 16.97
CA GLU A 41 14.03 24.37 16.17
C GLU A 41 14.19 24.00 14.69
N ASN A 42 14.75 22.82 14.40
CA ASN A 42 14.85 22.30 13.03
C ASN A 42 13.45 22.10 12.41
N LEU A 43 12.47 21.59 13.17
CA LEU A 43 11.10 21.46 12.70
C LEU A 43 10.44 22.80 12.36
N MET A 44 10.83 23.90 13.03
CA MET A 44 10.34 25.26 12.74
C MET A 44 10.97 25.85 11.49
N ARG A 45 12.25 25.57 11.24
CA ARG A 45 12.95 25.98 10.01
C ARG A 45 12.47 25.21 8.77
N GLY A 46 11.66 24.17 8.97
CA GLY A 46 11.19 23.25 7.93
C GLY A 46 12.07 22.01 7.88
N LEU A 47 11.49 20.87 7.50
CA LEU A 47 12.25 19.64 7.24
C LEU A 47 13.19 19.91 6.07
N ALA A 48 14.42 20.33 6.36
CA ALA A 48 15.48 20.33 5.37
C ALA A 48 15.62 18.89 4.84
N PRO A 49 15.88 18.69 3.53
CA PRO A 49 16.28 17.38 3.05
C PRO A 49 17.42 16.90 3.94
N ALA A 50 17.30 15.66 4.44
CA ALA A 50 18.17 15.11 5.48
C ALA A 50 19.62 15.56 5.25
N SER A 51 20.18 16.20 6.27
CA SER A 51 21.57 16.67 6.32
C SER A 51 22.53 15.62 5.75
N GLY A 52 23.09 15.90 4.56
CA GLY A 52 24.18 15.12 3.99
C GLY A 52 24.17 14.82 2.48
N MET A 53 23.18 15.23 1.69
CA MET A 53 23.25 15.02 0.23
C MET A 53 24.06 16.15 -0.42
N SER A 54 25.24 15.80 -0.91
CA SER A 54 26.03 16.65 -1.81
C SER A 54 25.25 16.90 -3.11
N GLU A 55 25.52 18.01 -3.82
CA GLU A 55 24.92 18.29 -5.13
C GLU A 55 25.19 17.16 -6.16
N GLU A 56 26.24 16.36 -5.94
CA GLU A 56 26.57 15.17 -6.73
C GLU A 56 25.63 13.99 -6.42
N ASP A 57 25.21 13.80 -5.15
CA ASP A 57 24.24 12.77 -4.75
C ASP A 57 22.81 13.10 -5.17
N GLU A 58 22.48 14.36 -5.43
CA GLU A 58 21.19 14.76 -6.01
C GLU A 58 21.06 14.25 -7.46
N SER A 59 22.16 14.21 -8.20
CA SER A 59 22.21 13.70 -9.58
C SER A 59 22.09 12.17 -9.66
N ILE A 60 22.64 11.44 -8.68
CA ILE A 60 22.56 9.97 -8.57
C ILE A 60 21.25 9.53 -7.90
N GLY A 61 20.77 10.28 -6.89
CA GLY A 61 19.43 10.14 -6.30
C GLY A 61 18.31 10.50 -7.28
N ALA A 62 18.62 11.23 -8.36
CA ALA A 62 17.69 11.40 -9.47
C ALA A 62 17.55 10.17 -10.37
N LEU A 63 18.53 9.26 -10.36
CA LEU A 63 18.49 8.00 -11.12
C LEU A 63 17.85 6.86 -10.32
N LYS A 64 17.78 6.98 -8.99
CA LYS A 64 17.03 6.05 -8.14
C LYS A 64 15.64 6.65 -7.93
N PHE A 65 14.63 5.98 -8.48
CA PHE A 65 13.23 6.24 -8.15
C PHE A 65 12.72 5.00 -7.44
N GLY A 66 13.12 4.86 -6.18
CA GLY A 66 12.78 3.75 -5.31
C GLY A 66 11.45 3.95 -4.58
N PRO A 67 10.99 2.92 -3.84
CA PRO A 67 9.71 2.96 -3.11
C PRO A 67 9.60 4.13 -2.13
N GLN A 68 10.72 4.52 -1.49
CA GLN A 68 10.75 5.63 -0.52
C GLN A 68 10.68 7.00 -1.20
N GLU A 69 11.34 7.20 -2.35
CA GLU A 69 11.25 8.45 -3.10
C GLU A 69 9.87 8.61 -3.74
N LEU A 70 9.28 7.53 -4.24
CA LEU A 70 7.89 7.52 -4.70
C LEU A 70 6.95 7.83 -3.54
N LYS A 71 7.13 7.22 -2.36
CA LYS A 71 6.34 7.53 -1.16
C LYS A 71 6.46 9.00 -0.77
N ASN A 72 7.67 9.57 -0.78
CA ASN A 72 7.90 10.98 -0.46
C ASN A 72 7.31 11.93 -1.54
N ALA A 73 7.38 11.55 -2.81
CA ALA A 73 6.84 12.34 -3.92
C ALA A 73 5.30 12.28 -3.98
N VAL A 74 4.71 11.12 -3.67
CA VAL A 74 3.26 10.92 -3.56
C VAL A 74 2.73 11.63 -2.32
N SER A 75 3.45 11.54 -1.20
CA SER A 75 3.04 12.20 0.04
C SER A 75 3.25 13.72 0.00
N GLY A 76 4.17 14.23 -0.83
CA GLY A 76 4.47 15.68 -0.89
C GLY A 76 5.01 16.25 0.42
N VAL A 77 5.51 15.39 1.31
CA VAL A 77 5.87 15.71 2.70
C VAL A 77 7.18 16.50 2.81
N SER A 78 8.00 16.53 1.76
CA SER A 78 9.32 17.19 1.72
C SER A 78 9.28 18.70 2.02
N HIS A 79 8.11 19.35 1.94
CA HIS A 79 7.95 20.78 2.26
C HIS A 79 6.91 21.05 3.35
N LEU A 80 6.41 20.02 4.05
CA LEU A 80 5.36 20.22 5.03
C LEU A 80 5.93 20.87 6.30
N VAL A 81 5.48 22.09 6.60
CA VAL A 81 5.73 22.71 7.90
C VAL A 81 4.99 21.91 8.96
N ILE A 82 5.73 21.34 9.91
CA ILE A 82 5.13 20.58 11.01
C ILE A 82 4.26 21.53 11.87
N PRO A 83 2.95 21.24 12.03
CA PRO A 83 2.05 22.05 12.83
C PRO A 83 2.52 22.18 14.29
N GLY A 84 2.27 23.34 14.91
CA GLY A 84 2.79 23.68 16.23
C GLY A 84 2.43 22.68 17.33
N ASN A 85 1.21 22.15 17.28
CA ASN A 85 0.67 21.16 18.23
C ASN A 85 1.43 19.82 18.25
N VAL A 86 2.13 19.44 17.18
CA VAL A 86 2.91 18.18 17.09
C VAL A 86 4.42 18.38 17.11
N ARG A 87 4.91 19.61 17.31
CA ARG A 87 6.36 19.87 17.42
C ARG A 87 6.96 19.22 18.66
N GLN A 88 6.31 19.40 19.80
CA GLN A 88 6.74 18.77 21.06
C GLN A 88 6.47 17.26 21.01
N ALA A 89 7.49 16.47 21.33
CA ALA A 89 7.43 15.01 21.27
C ALA A 89 6.35 14.43 22.20
N GLU A 90 6.20 14.98 23.41
CA GLU A 90 5.20 14.54 24.38
C GLU A 90 3.77 14.69 23.83
N HIS A 91 3.45 15.85 23.24
CA HIS A 91 2.15 16.09 22.62
C HIS A 91 1.92 15.19 21.42
N PHE A 92 2.92 15.03 20.55
CA PHE A 92 2.82 14.14 19.39
C PHE A 92 2.53 12.70 19.79
N LEU A 93 3.24 12.18 20.80
CA LEU A 93 3.01 10.82 21.30
C LEU A 93 1.64 10.68 22.00
N GLY A 94 1.16 11.72 22.68
CA GLY A 94 -0.20 11.77 23.22
C GLY A 94 -1.27 11.68 22.13
N ILE A 95 -1.08 12.42 21.02
CA ILE A 95 -1.96 12.37 19.85
C ILE A 95 -1.94 10.97 19.21
N LEU A 96 -0.76 10.37 19.02
CA LEU A 96 -0.66 9.00 18.49
C LEU A 96 -1.37 7.97 19.37
N GLN A 97 -1.32 8.15 20.69
CA GLN A 97 -2.05 7.29 21.63
C GLN A 97 -3.57 7.42 21.47
N GLN A 98 -4.08 8.64 21.29
CA GLN A 98 -5.50 8.90 20.99
C GLN A 98 -5.92 8.27 19.64
N VAL A 99 -5.09 8.41 18.61
CA VAL A 99 -5.33 7.80 17.29
C VAL A 99 -5.38 6.27 17.38
N CYS A 100 -4.46 5.64 18.13
CA CYS A 100 -4.49 4.19 18.34
C CYS A 100 -5.78 3.75 19.06
N ALA A 101 -6.22 4.52 20.06
CA ALA A 101 -7.47 4.25 20.77
C ALA A 101 -8.70 4.38 19.85
N PHE A 102 -8.73 5.42 19.01
CA PHE A 102 -9.77 5.60 18.00
C PHE A 102 -9.79 4.43 17.02
N LEU A 103 -8.64 4.06 16.43
CA LEU A 103 -8.56 2.95 15.47
C LEU A 103 -9.02 1.62 16.09
N ARG A 104 -8.72 1.38 17.36
CA ARG A 104 -9.18 0.19 18.09
C ARG A 104 -10.70 0.12 18.21
N ALA A 105 -11.36 1.26 18.39
CA ALA A 105 -12.82 1.34 18.41
C ALA A 105 -13.41 1.30 16.99
N TYR A 106 -12.77 1.99 16.06
CA TYR A 106 -13.23 2.18 14.68
C TYR A 106 -13.22 0.87 13.86
N ILE A 107 -12.24 0.00 14.08
CA ILE A 107 -12.14 -1.29 13.35
C ILE A 107 -13.22 -2.31 13.77
N ARG A 108 -13.86 -2.09 14.92
CA ARG A 108 -14.91 -2.97 15.45
C ARG A 108 -16.23 -2.65 14.78
N VAL A 109 -16.47 -3.30 13.64
CA VAL A 109 -17.73 -3.23 12.89
C VAL A 109 -18.36 -4.62 12.83
N ASP A 110 -19.68 -4.68 12.65
CA ASP A 110 -20.40 -5.96 12.45
C ASP A 110 -20.54 -6.33 10.96
N LYS A 111 -20.41 -5.33 10.08
CA LYS A 111 -20.55 -5.48 8.63
C LYS A 111 -19.45 -4.73 7.92
N ALA A 112 -19.02 -5.26 6.78
CA ALA A 112 -18.04 -4.60 5.93
C ALA A 112 -18.55 -3.21 5.50
N ARG A 113 -17.68 -2.20 5.60
CA ARG A 113 -17.94 -0.80 5.30
C ARG A 113 -16.87 -0.29 4.35
N ALA A 114 -17.29 0.44 3.32
CA ALA A 114 -16.41 1.21 2.45
C ALA A 114 -16.74 2.68 2.55
N GLU A 115 -15.73 3.52 2.74
CA GLU A 115 -15.91 4.97 2.78
C GLU A 115 -14.75 5.76 2.15
N GLY A 116 -15.00 7.03 1.87
CA GLY A 116 -13.95 7.94 1.40
C GLY A 116 -13.05 8.41 2.55
N PRO A 117 -11.79 8.76 2.29
CA PRO A 117 -10.86 9.28 3.30
C PRO A 117 -11.41 10.48 4.07
N LEU A 118 -12.18 11.36 3.42
CA LEU A 118 -12.78 12.53 4.08
C LEU A 118 -13.77 12.14 5.19
N MET A 119 -14.55 11.08 5.00
CA MET A 119 -15.49 10.60 6.02
C MET A 119 -14.73 10.01 7.22
N PHE A 120 -13.70 9.21 6.94
CA PHE A 120 -12.80 8.68 7.95
C PHE A 120 -12.15 9.78 8.80
N LEU A 121 -11.60 10.81 8.14
CA LEU A 121 -10.95 11.93 8.81
C LEU A 121 -11.93 12.75 9.63
N HIS A 122 -13.15 12.98 9.12
CA HIS A 122 -14.20 13.70 9.83
C HIS A 122 -14.62 12.95 11.10
N GLU A 123 -14.75 11.62 11.04
CA GLU A 123 -15.07 10.79 12.22
C GLU A 123 -13.94 10.80 13.26
N LEU A 124 -12.69 10.79 12.81
CA LEU A 124 -11.53 10.91 13.69
C LEU A 124 -11.49 12.28 14.36
N GLU A 125 -11.73 13.35 13.59
CA GLU A 125 -11.76 14.73 14.08
C GLU A 125 -12.92 14.97 15.05
N SER A 126 -14.10 14.40 14.81
CA SER A 126 -15.27 14.55 15.68
C SER A 126 -15.10 13.84 17.03
N GLN A 127 -14.45 12.68 17.05
CA GLN A 127 -14.27 11.89 18.27
C GLN A 127 -13.03 12.28 19.08
N GLN A 128 -11.92 12.62 18.41
CA GLN A 128 -10.63 12.86 19.07
C GLN A 128 -10.19 14.33 19.05
N TYR A 129 -10.90 15.22 18.33
CA TYR A 129 -10.54 16.64 18.16
C TYR A 129 -9.14 16.84 17.54
N ILE A 130 -8.73 15.92 16.66
CA ILE A 130 -7.45 15.98 15.94
C ILE A 130 -7.70 16.45 14.51
N GLU A 131 -7.22 17.65 14.18
CA GLU A 131 -7.37 18.23 12.84
C GLU A 131 -6.66 17.40 11.76
N ALA A 132 -7.29 17.24 10.60
CA ALA A 132 -6.71 16.54 9.45
C ALA A 132 -5.36 17.11 8.99
N ARG A 133 -5.14 18.42 9.16
CA ARG A 133 -3.86 19.08 8.83
C ARG A 133 -2.70 18.57 9.69
N THR A 134 -2.98 18.19 10.93
CA THR A 134 -2.00 17.63 11.86
C THR A 134 -1.52 16.25 11.39
N MET A 135 -2.46 15.42 10.92
CA MET A 135 -2.20 14.06 10.45
C MET A 135 -1.30 14.00 9.22
N LYS A 136 -1.29 15.04 8.37
CA LYS A 136 -0.39 15.13 7.20
C LYS A 136 1.09 15.06 7.55
N ALA A 137 1.45 15.43 8.77
CA ALA A 137 2.83 15.47 9.24
C ALA A 137 3.24 14.23 10.04
N PHE A 138 2.37 13.23 10.22
CA PHE A 138 2.64 12.10 11.14
C PHE A 138 3.86 11.26 10.73
N ASP A 139 3.94 10.84 9.47
CA ASP A 139 5.08 10.05 8.96
C ASP A 139 6.40 10.82 9.12
N ALA A 140 6.46 12.07 8.65
CA ALA A 140 7.65 12.92 8.80
C ALA A 140 8.02 13.16 10.27
N ARG A 141 7.04 13.46 11.12
CA ARG A 141 7.27 13.74 12.54
C ARG A 141 7.79 12.51 13.27
N LEU A 142 7.24 11.33 12.99
CA LEU A 142 7.69 10.06 13.57
C LEU A 142 9.13 9.77 13.15
N ARG A 143 9.47 9.89 11.87
CA ARG A 143 10.85 9.70 11.37
C ARG A 143 11.83 10.66 12.05
N SER A 144 11.47 11.95 12.16
CA SER A 144 12.29 12.94 12.89
C SER A 144 12.52 12.53 14.35
N LEU A 145 11.47 12.08 15.03
CA LEU A 145 11.56 11.67 16.42
C LEU A 145 12.45 10.43 16.58
N MET A 146 12.26 9.40 15.75
CA MET A 146 13.05 8.17 15.80
C MET A 146 14.53 8.43 15.55
N ASN A 147 14.86 9.33 14.60
CA ASN A 147 16.23 9.77 14.34
C ASN A 147 16.82 10.54 15.54
N THR A 148 16.02 11.41 16.16
CA THR A 148 16.43 12.15 17.36
C THR A 148 16.65 11.22 18.55
N LEU A 149 15.86 10.17 18.69
CA LEU A 149 16.03 9.15 19.74
C LEU A 149 17.15 8.13 19.41
N LYS A 150 17.70 8.13 18.18
CA LYS A 150 18.69 7.13 17.69
C LYS A 150 18.21 5.69 17.83
N ILE A 151 16.96 5.43 17.50
CA ILE A 151 16.39 4.07 17.56
C ILE A 151 17.03 3.22 16.47
N THR A 152 17.63 2.09 16.87
CA THR A 152 18.27 1.13 15.96
C THR A 152 17.29 0.11 15.39
N ASP A 153 16.28 -0.27 16.17
CA ASP A 153 15.36 -1.37 15.85
C ASP A 153 14.13 -0.88 15.07
N ILE A 154 14.32 -0.49 13.81
CA ILE A 154 13.27 0.08 12.96
C ILE A 154 12.09 -0.89 12.75
N ASP A 155 12.38 -2.19 12.62
CA ASP A 155 11.36 -3.22 12.37
C ASP A 155 10.34 -3.35 13.51
N GLU A 156 10.76 -3.13 14.75
CA GLU A 156 9.87 -3.18 15.91
C GLU A 156 8.83 -2.06 15.87
N PHE A 157 9.19 -0.91 15.30
CA PHE A 157 8.32 0.25 15.11
C PHE A 157 7.48 0.21 13.82
N SER A 158 7.56 -0.88 13.03
CA SER A 158 6.75 -1.08 11.83
C SER A 158 5.24 -0.90 12.05
N PRO A 159 4.61 -1.44 13.12
CA PRO A 159 3.18 -1.23 13.40
C PRO A 159 2.81 0.25 13.57
N LEU A 160 3.65 1.02 14.27
CA LEU A 160 3.41 2.45 14.49
C LEU A 160 3.62 3.25 13.20
N THR A 161 4.61 2.87 12.40
CA THR A 161 4.87 3.45 11.08
C THR A 161 3.67 3.25 10.15
N LYS A 162 3.06 2.05 10.14
CA LYS A 162 1.85 1.78 9.35
C LYS A 162 0.67 2.67 9.73
N ILE A 163 0.45 2.91 11.03
CA ILE A 163 -0.61 3.82 11.50
C ILE A 163 -0.33 5.26 11.05
N CYS A 164 0.91 5.72 11.20
CA CYS A 164 1.30 7.05 10.76
C CYS A 164 1.15 7.22 9.25
N ASP A 165 1.51 6.20 8.48
CA ASP A 165 1.34 6.16 7.02
C ASP A 165 -0.13 6.21 6.62
N LEU A 166 -0.99 5.43 7.27
CA LEU A 166 -2.43 5.43 7.02
C LEU A 166 -3.03 6.81 7.25
N CYS A 167 -2.74 7.44 8.41
CA CYS A 167 -3.23 8.78 8.71
C CYS A 167 -2.66 9.85 7.76
N THR A 168 -1.38 9.74 7.41
CA THR A 168 -0.71 10.67 6.49
C THR A 168 -1.32 10.56 5.10
N LEU A 169 -1.45 9.36 4.54
CA LEU A 169 -2.02 9.15 3.21
C LEU A 169 -3.50 9.52 3.14
N ALA A 170 -4.30 9.14 4.14
CA ALA A 170 -5.71 9.52 4.21
C ALA A 170 -5.89 11.04 4.22
N SER A 171 -5.06 11.76 4.99
CA SER A 171 -5.13 13.23 5.10
C SER A 171 -4.58 13.98 3.88
N LEU A 172 -3.67 13.38 3.12
CA LEU A 172 -3.10 13.96 1.90
C LEU A 172 -3.98 13.76 0.67
N HIS A 173 -4.56 12.56 0.53
CA HIS A 173 -5.33 12.18 -0.65
C HIS A 173 -6.81 12.07 -0.33
N SER A 174 -7.56 13.14 -0.64
CA SER A 174 -9.02 13.15 -0.49
C SER A 174 -9.77 12.43 -1.62
N LYS A 175 -9.09 12.12 -2.73
CA LYS A 175 -9.66 11.47 -3.93
C LYS A 175 -8.78 10.31 -4.38
N GLY A 176 -9.41 9.29 -4.97
CA GLY A 176 -8.71 8.12 -5.51
C GLY A 176 -8.28 7.10 -4.46
N PHE A 177 -8.74 7.25 -3.22
CA PHE A 177 -8.53 6.29 -2.13
C PHE A 177 -9.87 5.91 -1.51
N ALA A 178 -9.93 4.73 -0.92
CA ALA A 178 -11.04 4.26 -0.10
C ALA A 178 -10.50 3.66 1.20
N VAL A 179 -11.25 3.89 2.28
CA VAL A 179 -11.03 3.25 3.58
C VAL A 179 -12.04 2.11 3.68
N LEU A 180 -11.52 0.89 3.79
CA LEU A 180 -12.30 -0.34 3.85
C LEU A 180 -12.13 -0.96 5.23
N THR A 181 -13.25 -1.24 5.89
CA THR A 181 -13.26 -1.98 7.16
C THR A 181 -14.04 -3.27 6.94
N ASP A 182 -13.42 -4.42 7.14
CA ASP A 182 -14.05 -5.73 6.98
C ASP A 182 -13.92 -6.52 8.29
N PRO A 183 -15.02 -6.95 8.94
CA PRO A 183 -14.94 -7.74 10.16
C PRO A 183 -14.43 -9.17 9.96
N CYS A 184 -14.57 -9.74 8.76
CA CYS A 184 -14.31 -11.15 8.48
C CYS A 184 -13.70 -11.31 7.07
N PRO A 185 -12.48 -10.79 6.82
CA PRO A 185 -11.89 -10.72 5.48
C PRO A 185 -11.57 -12.09 4.86
N GLU A 186 -11.23 -13.09 5.68
CA GLU A 186 -10.86 -14.44 5.18
C GLU A 186 -12.07 -15.31 4.86
N ALA A 187 -13.03 -15.41 5.79
CA ALA A 187 -14.22 -16.25 5.66
C ALA A 187 -15.36 -15.78 6.57
N GLU A 188 -16.60 -15.96 6.10
CA GLU A 188 -17.79 -15.67 6.89
C GLU A 188 -17.79 -16.45 8.22
N GLY A 189 -17.97 -15.74 9.33
CA GLY A 189 -18.05 -16.31 10.69
C GLY A 189 -16.73 -16.35 11.47
N ILE A 190 -15.59 -16.08 10.82
CA ILE A 190 -14.30 -15.90 11.51
C ILE A 190 -14.08 -14.40 11.71
N TYR A 191 -14.27 -13.93 12.95
CA TYR A 191 -14.09 -12.52 13.28
C TYR A 191 -12.59 -12.17 13.35
N ASP A 192 -12.11 -11.50 12.30
CA ASP A 192 -10.74 -11.01 12.16
C ASP A 192 -10.74 -9.58 11.54
N PRO A 193 -11.27 -8.55 12.23
CA PRO A 193 -11.46 -7.23 11.65
C PRO A 193 -10.19 -6.58 11.07
N GLN A 194 -10.25 -6.21 9.79
CA GLN A 194 -9.18 -5.54 9.06
C GLN A 194 -9.59 -4.13 8.63
N LEU A 195 -8.65 -3.19 8.75
CA LEU A 195 -8.76 -1.83 8.20
C LEU A 195 -7.73 -1.67 7.08
N GLU A 196 -8.20 -1.34 5.88
CA GLU A 196 -7.38 -1.13 4.70
C GLU A 196 -7.60 0.28 4.12
N LEU A 197 -6.51 0.96 3.78
CA LEU A 197 -6.54 2.16 2.95
C LEU A 197 -6.10 1.78 1.54
N SER A 198 -7.06 1.60 0.63
CA SER A 198 -6.80 1.14 -0.74
C SER A 198 -6.70 2.32 -1.70
N CYS A 199 -5.63 2.36 -2.50
CA CYS A 199 -5.50 3.30 -3.61
C CYS A 199 -6.23 2.76 -4.84
N LEU A 200 -7.20 3.52 -5.35
CA LEU A 200 -8.03 3.17 -6.50
C LEU A 200 -7.59 3.91 -7.79
N ASP A 201 -6.74 4.93 -7.67
CA ASP A 201 -6.25 5.74 -8.79
C ASP A 201 -4.75 5.53 -9.03
N ALA A 202 -4.42 4.67 -10.00
CA ALA A 202 -3.04 4.38 -10.38
C ALA A 202 -2.28 5.62 -10.92
N ALA A 203 -3.00 6.65 -11.41
CA ALA A 203 -2.38 7.88 -11.87
C ALA A 203 -1.67 8.63 -10.74
N ILE A 204 -2.09 8.45 -9.48
CA ILE A 204 -1.43 9.08 -8.32
C ILE A 204 0.04 8.66 -8.25
N ALA A 205 0.33 7.38 -8.47
CA ALA A 205 1.70 6.85 -8.46
C ALA A 205 2.49 7.23 -9.71
N MET A 206 1.83 7.39 -10.86
CA MET A 206 2.51 7.78 -12.11
C MET A 206 2.79 9.28 -12.24
N ARG A 207 2.00 10.14 -11.59
CA ARG A 207 2.15 11.61 -11.66
C ARG A 207 3.58 12.11 -11.38
N PRO A 208 4.29 11.66 -10.33
CA PRO A 208 5.66 12.10 -10.09
C PRO A 208 6.62 11.71 -11.22
N VAL A 209 6.46 10.52 -11.79
CA VAL A 209 7.31 10.01 -12.88
C VAL A 209 7.12 10.87 -14.13
N VAL A 210 5.87 11.08 -14.55
CA VAL A 210 5.53 11.83 -15.76
C VAL A 210 5.86 13.33 -15.64
N ARG A 211 5.84 13.88 -14.42
CA ARG A 211 6.24 15.28 -14.17
C ARG A 211 7.76 15.46 -14.11
N ARG A 212 8.49 14.45 -13.61
CA ARG A 212 9.94 14.52 -13.43
C ARG A 212 10.69 14.33 -14.75
N TYR A 213 10.26 13.39 -15.57
CA TYR A 213 10.97 13.01 -16.79
C TYR A 213 10.29 13.59 -18.03
N LYS A 214 11.11 14.11 -18.95
CA LYS A 214 10.64 14.68 -20.22
C LYS A 214 10.03 13.61 -21.13
N ASN A 215 10.67 12.44 -21.21
CA ASN A 215 10.26 11.33 -22.05
C ASN A 215 10.19 10.07 -21.19
N VAL A 216 9.04 9.41 -21.19
CA VAL A 216 8.82 8.13 -20.51
C VAL A 216 8.38 7.13 -21.58
N VAL A 217 9.12 6.02 -21.72
CA VAL A 217 8.80 4.96 -22.68
C VAL A 217 8.34 3.74 -21.90
N LEU A 218 7.12 3.29 -22.16
CA LEU A 218 6.55 2.08 -21.58
C LEU A 218 6.60 0.96 -22.61
N THR A 219 7.40 -0.07 -22.35
CA THR A 219 7.54 -1.22 -23.24
C THR A 219 7.06 -2.48 -22.55
N SER A 220 6.14 -3.23 -23.18
CA SER A 220 5.82 -4.59 -22.77
C SER A 220 5.28 -5.38 -23.97
N GLY A 221 5.61 -6.67 -24.01
CA GLY A 221 5.19 -7.57 -25.09
C GLY A 221 3.75 -8.05 -24.98
N THR A 222 3.03 -7.69 -23.91
CA THR A 222 1.67 -8.19 -23.62
C THR A 222 0.67 -7.08 -23.29
N LEU A 223 1.00 -5.81 -23.54
CA LEU A 223 0.06 -4.70 -23.33
C LEU A 223 -1.09 -4.78 -24.33
N SER A 224 -2.28 -5.10 -23.86
CA SER A 224 -3.49 -5.10 -24.68
C SER A 224 -4.74 -4.90 -23.81
N PRO A 225 -5.70 -4.05 -24.22
CA PRO A 225 -5.64 -3.12 -25.34
C PRO A 225 -4.81 -1.86 -24.98
N LEU A 226 -3.98 -1.38 -25.91
CA LEU A 226 -3.10 -0.21 -25.69
C LEU A 226 -3.88 1.07 -25.34
N SER A 227 -5.12 1.20 -25.81
CA SER A 227 -5.96 2.37 -25.56
C SER A 227 -6.42 2.54 -24.09
N MET A 228 -6.29 1.50 -23.27
CA MET A 228 -6.70 1.54 -21.86
C MET A 228 -5.66 2.21 -20.97
N TYR A 229 -4.36 1.92 -21.19
CA TYR A 229 -3.28 2.36 -20.30
C TYR A 229 -3.17 3.88 -20.15
N PRO A 230 -3.31 4.70 -21.22
CA PRO A 230 -3.28 6.15 -21.07
C PRO A 230 -4.35 6.68 -20.11
N LYS A 231 -5.55 6.11 -20.18
CA LYS A 231 -6.68 6.49 -19.32
C LYS A 231 -6.46 6.05 -17.88
N LEU A 232 -6.00 4.81 -17.68
CA LEU A 232 -5.80 4.23 -16.35
C LEU A 232 -4.67 4.92 -15.58
N LEU A 233 -3.57 5.25 -16.27
CA LEU A 233 -2.37 5.83 -15.66
C LEU A 233 -2.39 7.38 -15.67
N GLY A 234 -3.43 8.00 -16.20
CA GLY A 234 -3.54 9.46 -16.30
C GLY A 234 -2.45 10.09 -17.18
N LEU A 235 -2.14 9.45 -18.31
CA LEU A 235 -1.13 9.92 -19.26
C LEU A 235 -1.77 10.87 -20.27
N ASP A 236 -1.74 12.16 -19.98
CA ASP A 236 -2.33 13.19 -20.85
C ASP A 236 -1.54 13.43 -22.16
N ARG A 237 -0.28 12.97 -22.22
CA ARG A 237 0.68 13.27 -23.29
C ARG A 237 1.25 12.01 -23.94
N VAL A 238 0.39 11.13 -24.43
CA VAL A 238 0.83 9.98 -25.21
C VAL A 238 1.12 10.43 -26.64
N VAL A 239 2.38 10.32 -27.05
CA VAL A 239 2.83 10.73 -28.39
C VAL A 239 2.66 9.60 -29.40
N VAL A 240 2.96 8.37 -28.99
CA VAL A 240 2.93 7.17 -29.84
C VAL A 240 2.46 5.99 -28.98
N SER A 241 1.61 5.15 -29.56
CA SER A 241 1.14 3.91 -28.95
C SER A 241 1.00 2.86 -30.04
N GLU A 242 2.06 2.08 -30.22
CA GLU A 242 2.14 1.09 -31.30
C GLU A 242 2.24 -0.32 -30.72
N ALA A 243 1.50 -1.24 -31.33
CA ALA A 243 1.73 -2.66 -31.18
C ALA A 243 2.65 -3.09 -32.33
N LEU A 244 3.79 -3.68 -32.00
CA LEU A 244 4.67 -4.26 -33.01
C LEU A 244 4.23 -5.70 -33.25
N ASP A 245 3.79 -5.98 -34.47
CA ASP A 245 3.42 -7.33 -34.86
C ASP A 245 4.64 -8.25 -34.82
N ILE A 246 4.43 -9.45 -34.30
CA ILE A 246 5.46 -10.47 -34.25
C ILE A 246 5.64 -11.02 -35.67
N SER A 247 6.85 -10.87 -36.22
CA SER A 247 7.26 -11.53 -37.46
C SER A 247 8.14 -12.73 -37.12
N LEU A 248 7.61 -13.94 -37.30
CA LEU A 248 8.37 -15.19 -37.17
C LEU A 248 8.59 -15.78 -38.56
N GLU A 249 9.76 -16.37 -38.79
CA GLU A 249 10.06 -17.05 -40.08
C GLU A 249 9.19 -18.30 -40.29
N ARG A 250 8.57 -18.81 -39.21
CA ARG A 250 7.68 -19.97 -39.22
C ARG A 250 6.54 -19.75 -38.23
N ASP A 251 5.37 -20.32 -38.52
CA ASP A 251 4.21 -20.33 -37.63
C ASP A 251 4.43 -21.28 -36.44
N CYS A 252 5.20 -20.86 -35.44
CA CYS A 252 5.53 -21.68 -34.27
C CYS A 252 4.56 -21.53 -33.09
N ILE A 253 3.59 -20.62 -33.15
CA ILE A 253 2.60 -20.39 -32.09
C ILE A 253 1.19 -20.61 -32.65
N ARG A 254 0.46 -21.57 -32.09
CA ARG A 254 -0.92 -21.89 -32.49
C ARG A 254 -1.87 -21.81 -31.30
N PRO A 255 -2.48 -20.63 -31.05
CA PRO A 255 -3.47 -20.52 -29.99
C PRO A 255 -4.71 -21.35 -30.35
N LEU A 256 -5.13 -22.22 -29.43
CA LEU A 256 -6.34 -23.03 -29.54
C LEU A 256 -7.28 -22.68 -28.38
N ILE A 257 -8.52 -22.36 -28.68
CA ILE A 257 -9.56 -22.13 -27.66
C ILE A 257 -10.45 -23.37 -27.62
N VAL A 258 -10.32 -24.15 -26.54
CA VAL A 258 -11.18 -25.31 -26.28
C VAL A 258 -12.42 -24.84 -25.53
N THR A 259 -13.60 -25.03 -26.13
CA THR A 259 -14.87 -24.52 -25.57
C THR A 259 -15.74 -25.60 -24.96
N ARG A 260 -15.53 -26.87 -25.33
CA ARG A 260 -16.35 -28.01 -24.91
C ARG A 260 -15.53 -29.29 -24.77
N SER A 261 -16.02 -30.17 -23.90
CA SER A 261 -15.56 -31.55 -23.73
C SER A 261 -16.79 -32.44 -23.57
N ASN A 262 -16.95 -33.47 -24.42
CA ASN A 262 -18.10 -34.40 -24.39
C ASN A 262 -19.45 -33.68 -24.19
N ASP A 263 -19.72 -32.68 -25.02
CA ASP A 263 -20.92 -31.81 -25.02
C ASP A 263 -21.10 -30.88 -23.79
N ILE A 264 -20.25 -31.00 -22.77
CA ILE A 264 -20.22 -30.09 -21.62
C ILE A 264 -19.41 -28.84 -21.99
N VAL A 265 -19.96 -27.66 -21.67
CA VAL A 265 -19.27 -26.38 -21.88
C VAL A 265 -18.20 -26.19 -20.81
N LEU A 266 -16.96 -26.02 -21.25
CA LEU A 266 -15.85 -25.73 -20.35
C LEU A 266 -15.93 -24.27 -19.91
N SER A 267 -16.14 -24.06 -18.62
CA SER A 267 -16.26 -22.73 -18.04
C SER A 267 -15.68 -22.71 -16.63
N SER A 268 -14.77 -21.76 -16.39
CA SER A 268 -14.26 -21.45 -15.06
C SER A 268 -14.99 -20.23 -14.45
N SER A 269 -16.28 -20.03 -14.74
CA SER A 269 -17.09 -19.01 -14.08
C SER A 269 -17.33 -19.39 -12.60
N PHE A 270 -17.59 -18.41 -11.73
CA PHE A 270 -17.76 -18.67 -10.29
C PHE A 270 -18.85 -19.72 -9.99
N GLN A 271 -19.93 -19.75 -10.78
CA GLN A 271 -21.02 -20.71 -10.64
C GLN A 271 -20.61 -22.10 -11.11
N SER A 272 -19.93 -22.20 -12.26
CA SER A 272 -19.53 -23.46 -12.87
C SER A 272 -18.35 -24.13 -12.17
N ARG A 273 -17.51 -23.39 -11.43
CA ARG A 273 -16.35 -23.96 -10.69
C ARG A 273 -16.74 -24.94 -9.58
N LYS A 274 -17.98 -24.93 -9.11
CA LYS A 274 -18.47 -25.88 -8.11
C LYS A 274 -18.94 -27.19 -8.73
N ASP A 275 -19.05 -27.24 -10.05
CA ASP A 275 -19.49 -28.41 -10.78
C ASP A 275 -18.33 -29.38 -10.99
N GLU A 276 -18.43 -30.55 -10.35
CA GLU A 276 -17.42 -31.60 -10.42
C GLU A 276 -17.28 -32.16 -11.84
N GLU A 277 -18.33 -32.13 -12.66
CA GLU A 277 -18.28 -32.62 -14.05
C GLU A 277 -17.37 -31.74 -14.92
N VAL A 278 -17.40 -30.41 -14.71
CA VAL A 278 -16.53 -29.47 -15.42
C VAL A 278 -15.08 -29.67 -15.02
N SER A 279 -14.81 -29.90 -13.73
CA SER A 279 -13.45 -30.21 -13.24
C SER A 279 -12.91 -31.52 -13.83
N LYS A 280 -13.75 -32.57 -13.90
CA LYS A 280 -13.40 -33.83 -14.58
C LYS A 280 -13.06 -33.62 -16.05
N CYS A 281 -13.85 -32.80 -16.76
CA CYS A 281 -13.58 -32.48 -18.15
C CYS A 281 -12.24 -31.75 -18.35
N TYR A 282 -11.87 -30.81 -17.47
CA TYR A 282 -10.53 -30.19 -17.50
C TYR A 282 -9.42 -31.21 -17.21
N GLY A 283 -9.67 -32.16 -16.29
CA GLY A 283 -8.75 -33.25 -16.00
C GLY A 283 -8.49 -34.14 -17.21
N THR A 284 -9.54 -34.59 -17.90
CA THR A 284 -9.45 -35.40 -19.12
C THR A 284 -8.71 -34.64 -20.23
N LEU A 285 -9.03 -33.36 -20.45
CA LEU A 285 -8.33 -32.53 -21.43
C LEU A 285 -6.82 -32.44 -21.14
N LEU A 286 -6.44 -32.24 -19.86
CA LEU A 286 -5.05 -32.17 -19.47
C LEU A 286 -4.34 -33.51 -19.66
N GLU A 287 -4.99 -34.61 -19.30
CA GLU A 287 -4.46 -35.97 -19.51
C GLU A 287 -4.17 -36.25 -20.98
N GLU A 288 -5.14 -35.96 -21.87
CA GLU A 288 -4.98 -36.12 -23.31
C GLU A 288 -3.84 -35.24 -23.88
N LEU A 289 -3.70 -34.00 -23.40
CA LEU A 289 -2.63 -33.10 -23.84
C LEU A 289 -1.25 -33.58 -23.40
N VAL A 290 -1.11 -34.04 -22.16
CA VAL A 290 0.18 -34.52 -21.62
C VAL A 290 0.65 -35.79 -22.31
N GLN A 291 -0.25 -36.63 -22.81
CA GLN A 291 0.12 -37.83 -23.59
C GLN A 291 0.69 -37.48 -24.97
N VAL A 292 0.31 -36.34 -25.55
CA VAL A 292 0.70 -35.94 -26.91
C VAL A 292 1.88 -34.97 -26.92
N VAL A 293 1.96 -34.06 -25.93
CA VAL A 293 2.96 -32.99 -25.90
C VAL A 293 4.25 -33.48 -25.21
N PRO A 294 5.39 -33.59 -25.92
CA PRO A 294 6.65 -33.97 -25.31
C PRO A 294 7.24 -32.82 -24.47
N ASP A 295 8.18 -33.17 -23.59
CA ASP A 295 9.06 -32.22 -22.88
C ASP A 295 8.38 -31.25 -21.87
N GLY A 296 7.13 -31.54 -21.50
CA GLY A 296 6.46 -30.93 -20.34
C GLY A 296 5.36 -29.92 -20.69
N VAL A 297 4.38 -29.81 -19.79
CA VAL A 297 3.21 -28.93 -19.94
C VAL A 297 3.14 -27.97 -18.76
N VAL A 298 2.92 -26.69 -19.04
CA VAL A 298 2.65 -25.67 -18.02
C VAL A 298 1.15 -25.37 -18.00
N CYS A 299 0.51 -25.64 -16.86
CA CYS A 299 -0.92 -25.41 -16.67
C CYS A 299 -1.15 -24.29 -15.64
N PHE A 300 -1.92 -23.27 -16.03
CA PHE A 300 -2.31 -22.15 -15.15
C PHE A 300 -3.76 -22.30 -14.70
N PHE A 301 -3.97 -22.27 -13.38
CA PHE A 301 -5.30 -22.33 -12.76
C PHE A 301 -5.76 -20.96 -12.27
N THR A 302 -7.07 -20.76 -12.21
CA THR A 302 -7.68 -19.49 -11.79
C THR A 302 -7.53 -19.19 -10.30
N SER A 303 -7.33 -20.21 -9.45
CA SER A 303 -7.03 -20.06 -8.03
C SER A 303 -6.36 -21.32 -7.48
N LYS A 304 -5.67 -21.19 -6.34
CA LYS A 304 -5.07 -22.33 -5.63
C LYS A 304 -6.11 -23.35 -5.17
N VAL A 305 -7.28 -22.88 -4.73
CA VAL A 305 -8.39 -23.75 -4.30
C VAL A 305 -8.86 -24.61 -5.47
N PHE A 306 -9.01 -24.02 -6.66
CA PHE A 306 -9.44 -24.75 -7.85
C PHE A 306 -8.41 -25.80 -8.32
N MET A 307 -7.11 -25.54 -8.11
CA MET A 307 -6.05 -26.52 -8.41
C MET A 307 -6.05 -27.71 -7.44
N GLN A 308 -6.56 -27.55 -6.22
CA GLN A 308 -6.57 -28.61 -5.21
C GLN A 308 -7.79 -29.54 -5.31
N GLN A 309 -8.83 -29.13 -6.05
CA GLN A 309 -10.02 -29.92 -6.32
C GLN A 309 -9.73 -31.01 -7.34
#